data_AF-A0A8B9CCK9-F1
#
_entry.id   AF-A0A8B9CCK9-F1
#
_cell.length_a   1.000
_cell.length_b   1.000
_cell.length_c   1.000
_cell.angle_alpha   90.00
_cell.angle_beta   90.00
_cell.angle_gamma   90.00
#
_symmetry.space_group_name_H-M   'P 1'
#
loop_
_entity.id
_entity.type
_entity.pdbx_description
1 polymer ?
#
loop_
_entity_poly.entity_id
_entity_poly.type
_entity_poly.pdbx_seq_one_letter_code
_entity_poly.pdbx_strand_id
1 'polypeptide(L)'
;VSRTRQSAAQLRRELAFVHEQILSLLTRGGIARVFARRRGYDLRRLLAGAEAVLDRLLAGAAADGRLLLGAARCLPLPAPLRRAVSGALRRAAAATVPAPALALLAVGGRLLTAARQRALAEDGRLCASDLHLLLNLLGVGAGAGEVWTPVCLPRFNPDGYFYAYAAALAEEEEEGAGAVTLILLSTEREGFYAAAGCRRRLEAALRAQGWLAELGAAVRGGAGYGPSRPGAPELRHFLYKPLEGPEEMQQLPQFTSPELEEPYGTEEEQHRLFDLYHYLHSRVHCPRRPLRLLYHVAEKETLLAWVTSKFELYGCFSPLVTKAGAIGVLTKLLRWIKKEEDWLFIRYPPPYCARPPRGAWGGG
;
A
#
# COMPACT_ATOMS: atom_id res chain seq x y z
N VAL A 1 6.79 9.10 23.40
CA VAL A 1 8.09 9.81 23.42
C VAL A 1 8.88 9.30 22.24
N SER A 2 9.45 10.17 21.42
CA SER A 2 10.28 9.76 20.27
C SER A 2 11.69 10.32 20.42
N ARG A 3 12.69 9.56 19.94
CA ARG A 3 14.09 10.00 19.79
C ARG A 3 14.46 10.30 18.34
N THR A 4 13.49 10.25 17.43
CA THR A 4 13.66 10.50 15.98
C THR A 4 13.49 11.99 15.63
N ARG A 5 13.73 12.35 14.36
CA ARG A 5 13.50 13.72 13.85
C ARG A 5 12.04 14.02 13.47
N GLN A 6 11.10 13.14 13.82
CA GLN A 6 9.69 13.29 13.50
C GLN A 6 9.06 14.46 14.27
N SER A 7 8.19 15.22 13.59
CA SER A 7 7.38 16.27 14.22
C SER A 7 6.22 15.70 15.04
N ALA A 8 5.71 16.47 15.99
CA ALA A 8 4.52 16.10 16.76
C ALA A 8 3.30 15.80 15.87
N ALA A 9 3.18 16.45 14.71
CA ALA A 9 2.09 16.17 13.76
C ALA A 9 2.25 14.79 13.09
N GLN A 10 3.48 14.40 12.73
CA GLN A 10 3.77 13.07 12.19
C GLN A 10 3.52 11.98 13.23
N LEU A 11 4.02 12.17 14.45
CA LEU A 11 3.77 11.22 15.55
C LEU A 11 2.27 11.06 15.84
N ARG A 12 1.48 12.15 15.81
CA ARG A 12 0.02 12.06 15.93
C ARG A 12 -0.62 11.27 14.79
N ARG A 13 -0.12 11.43 13.56
CA ARG A 13 -0.60 10.66 12.40
C ARG A 13 -0.29 9.18 12.55
N GLU A 14 0.93 8.82 12.95
CA GLU A 14 1.33 7.43 13.21
C GLU A 14 0.49 6.81 14.35
N LEU A 15 0.27 7.53 15.44
CA LEU A 15 -0.63 7.08 16.50
C LEU A 15 -2.08 6.95 16.03
N ALA A 16 -2.54 7.80 15.11
CA ALA A 16 -3.85 7.65 14.50
C ALA A 16 -3.94 6.36 13.67
N PHE A 17 -2.90 6.00 12.91
CA PHE A 17 -2.84 4.71 12.20
C PHE A 17 -2.85 3.52 13.17
N VAL A 18 -2.11 3.59 14.28
CA VAL A 18 -2.14 2.54 15.33
C VAL A 18 -3.56 2.40 15.90
N HIS A 19 -4.22 3.52 16.20
CA HIS A 19 -5.60 3.52 16.67
C HIS A 19 -6.57 2.93 15.62
N GLU A 20 -6.41 3.30 14.35
CA GLU A 20 -7.19 2.72 13.25
C GLU A 20 -6.94 1.21 13.10
N GLN A 21 -5.71 0.73 13.33
CA GLN A 21 -5.38 -0.70 13.34
C GLN A 21 -6.00 -1.45 14.53
N ILE A 22 -6.12 -0.81 15.70
CA ILE A 22 -6.85 -1.38 16.84
C ILE A 22 -8.35 -1.46 16.52
N LEU A 23 -8.91 -0.41 15.92
CA LEU A 23 -10.30 -0.40 15.49
C LEU A 23 -10.59 -1.43 14.41
N SER A 24 -9.65 -1.71 13.51
CA SER A 24 -9.84 -2.74 12.49
C SER A 24 -9.97 -4.14 13.07
N LEU A 25 -9.39 -4.41 14.24
CA LEU A 25 -9.50 -5.68 14.94
C LEU A 25 -10.77 -5.73 15.83
N LEU A 26 -11.04 -4.67 16.59
CA LEU A 26 -12.05 -4.70 17.67
C LEU A 26 -13.36 -3.97 17.37
N THR A 27 -13.45 -3.19 16.28
CA THR A 27 -14.51 -2.21 15.95
C THR A 27 -14.73 -1.11 17.00
N ARG A 28 -15.25 0.04 16.57
CA ARG A 28 -15.61 1.13 17.48
C ARG A 28 -16.74 0.70 18.42
N GLY A 29 -17.83 0.16 17.87
CA GLY A 29 -18.95 -0.35 18.65
C GLY A 29 -18.58 -1.52 19.58
N GLY A 30 -17.61 -2.37 19.22
CA GLY A 30 -17.08 -3.41 20.11
C GLY A 30 -16.43 -2.83 21.35
N ILE A 31 -15.49 -1.90 21.17
CA ILE A 31 -14.79 -1.21 22.27
C ILE A 31 -15.78 -0.45 23.17
N ALA A 32 -16.70 0.32 22.57
CA ALA A 32 -17.70 1.09 23.33
C ALA A 32 -18.58 0.20 24.23
N ARG A 33 -19.03 -0.95 23.71
CA ARG A 33 -19.83 -1.92 24.49
C ARG A 33 -19.05 -2.53 25.66
N VAL A 34 -17.77 -2.81 25.48
CA VAL A 34 -16.91 -3.36 26.55
C VAL A 34 -16.77 -2.35 27.70
N PHE A 35 -16.43 -1.09 27.40
CA PHE A 35 -16.28 -0.06 28.42
C PHE A 35 -17.59 0.38 29.07
N ALA A 36 -18.71 0.33 28.32
CA ALA A 36 -20.03 0.58 28.90
C ALA A 36 -20.38 -0.47 29.97
N ARG A 37 -20.02 -1.74 29.74
CA ARG A 37 -20.25 -2.83 30.71
C ARG A 37 -19.22 -2.84 31.84
N ARG A 38 -17.95 -2.57 31.54
CA ARG A 38 -16.84 -2.60 32.50
C ARG A 38 -15.86 -1.46 32.22
N ARG A 39 -15.99 -0.35 32.95
CA ARG A 39 -15.13 0.85 32.79
C ARG A 39 -13.65 0.59 33.04
N GLY A 40 -13.31 -0.35 33.92
CA GLY A 40 -11.91 -0.73 34.24
C GLY A 40 -11.38 -1.94 33.45
N TYR A 41 -12.00 -2.28 32.31
CA TYR A 41 -11.54 -3.43 31.51
C TYR A 41 -10.18 -3.16 30.85
N ASP A 42 -9.26 -4.12 30.98
CA ASP A 42 -7.94 -4.06 30.34
C ASP A 42 -8.02 -4.56 28.89
N LEU A 43 -7.97 -3.62 27.93
CA LEU A 43 -8.01 -3.89 26.49
C LEU A 43 -6.89 -4.79 25.99
N ARG A 44 -5.74 -4.87 26.68
CA ARG A 44 -4.62 -5.72 26.26
C ARG A 44 -5.05 -7.18 26.10
N ARG A 45 -6.05 -7.61 26.87
CA ARG A 45 -6.63 -8.96 26.78
C ARG A 45 -7.36 -9.23 25.47
N LEU A 46 -7.94 -8.20 24.85
CA LEU A 46 -8.60 -8.31 23.54
C LEU A 46 -7.63 -8.16 22.37
N LEU A 47 -6.49 -7.52 22.61
CA LEU A 47 -5.42 -7.32 21.62
C LEU A 47 -4.33 -8.39 21.70
N ALA A 48 -4.46 -9.37 22.59
CA ALA A 48 -3.52 -10.48 22.67
C ALA A 48 -3.46 -11.21 21.32
N GLY A 49 -2.26 -11.36 20.76
CA GLY A 49 -2.02 -11.90 19.41
C GLY A 49 -1.98 -10.86 18.30
N ALA A 50 -2.29 -9.58 18.57
CA ALA A 50 -2.19 -8.49 17.61
C ALA A 50 -0.84 -7.75 17.65
N GLU A 51 0.06 -8.12 18.57
CA GLU A 51 1.34 -7.44 18.79
C GLU A 51 2.17 -7.40 17.50
N ALA A 52 2.30 -8.54 16.80
CA ALA A 52 3.05 -8.61 15.54
C ALA A 52 2.51 -7.68 14.45
N VAL A 53 1.18 -7.46 14.41
CA VAL A 53 0.55 -6.54 13.45
C VAL A 53 0.87 -5.09 13.80
N LEU A 54 0.87 -4.73 15.09
CA LEU A 54 1.20 -3.40 15.57
C LEU A 54 2.70 -3.11 15.43
N ASP A 55 3.56 -4.07 15.76
CA ASP A 55 5.01 -3.96 15.64
C ASP A 55 5.41 -3.78 14.18
N ARG A 56 4.80 -4.52 13.25
CA ARG A 56 5.03 -4.33 11.81
C ARG A 56 4.61 -2.94 11.32
N LEU A 57 3.47 -2.43 11.80
CA LEU A 57 3.00 -1.09 11.46
C LEU A 57 4.02 -0.03 11.91
N LEU A 58 4.56 -0.17 13.12
CA LEU A 58 5.51 0.76 13.71
C LEU A 58 6.90 0.65 13.08
N ALA A 59 7.39 -0.56 12.82
CA ALA A 59 8.65 -0.78 12.10
C ALA A 59 8.60 -0.16 10.69
N GLY A 60 7.48 -0.32 9.99
CA GLY A 60 7.26 0.30 8.68
C GLY A 60 7.15 1.83 8.71
N ALA A 61 6.85 2.44 9.87
CA ALA A 61 6.78 3.89 10.02
C ALA A 61 8.14 4.57 9.92
N ALA A 62 9.17 3.89 10.43
CA ALA A 62 10.54 4.39 10.48
C ALA A 62 11.31 4.14 9.18
N ALA A 63 10.96 3.06 8.45
CA ALA A 63 11.75 2.56 7.33
C ALA A 63 11.05 2.65 5.96
N ASP A 64 9.87 3.27 5.85
CA ASP A 64 9.15 3.40 4.57
C ASP A 64 8.40 4.75 4.44
N GLY A 65 8.22 5.21 3.21
CA GLY A 65 7.45 6.40 2.86
C GLY A 65 5.92 6.21 2.97
N ARG A 66 5.43 5.00 3.25
CA ARG A 66 4.01 4.63 3.24
C ARG A 66 3.14 5.44 4.20
N LEU A 67 3.54 5.52 5.47
CA LEU A 67 2.83 6.27 6.50
C LEU A 67 3.09 7.78 6.37
N LEU A 68 4.32 8.14 6.00
CA LEU A 68 4.73 9.52 5.75
C LEU A 68 3.81 10.18 4.71
N LEU A 69 3.68 9.53 3.55
CA LEU A 69 2.91 10.01 2.40
C LEU A 69 1.43 9.65 2.50
N GLY A 70 1.03 8.71 3.36
CA GLY A 70 -0.34 8.20 3.41
C GLY A 70 -0.78 7.66 2.06
N ALA A 71 0.06 6.83 1.43
CA ALA A 71 -0.16 6.26 0.10
C ALA A 71 0.51 4.88 -0.01
N ALA A 72 -0.02 3.99 -0.85
CA ALA A 72 0.48 2.64 -1.00
C ALA A 72 1.59 2.58 -2.04
N ARG A 73 2.66 1.83 -1.76
CA ARG A 73 3.75 1.63 -2.72
C ARG A 73 3.30 0.65 -3.78
N CYS A 74 3.32 1.05 -5.03
CA CYS A 74 3.03 0.16 -6.15
C CYS A 74 4.25 -0.65 -6.54
N LEU A 75 4.03 -1.89 -6.98
CA LEU A 75 5.04 -2.68 -7.66
C LEU A 75 5.14 -2.22 -9.11
N PRO A 76 6.30 -1.71 -9.59
CA PRO A 76 6.50 -1.41 -11.00
C PRO A 76 6.39 -2.67 -11.85
N LEU A 77 5.54 -2.64 -12.88
CA LEU A 77 5.24 -3.78 -13.73
C LEU A 77 4.88 -3.34 -15.14
N PRO A 78 5.34 -4.06 -16.19
CA PRO A 78 4.95 -3.76 -17.57
C PRO A 78 3.44 -3.67 -17.72
N ALA A 79 2.97 -2.62 -18.42
CA ALA A 79 1.55 -2.37 -18.62
C ALA A 79 0.77 -3.59 -19.18
N PRO A 80 1.30 -4.37 -20.15
CA PRO A 80 0.63 -5.57 -20.65
C PRO A 80 0.41 -6.62 -19.56
N LEU A 81 1.45 -6.92 -18.76
CA LEU A 81 1.39 -7.88 -17.66
C LEU A 81 0.42 -7.41 -16.57
N ARG A 82 0.49 -6.13 -16.17
CA ARG A 82 -0.43 -5.57 -15.17
C ARG A 82 -1.89 -5.66 -15.62
N ARG A 83 -2.17 -5.34 -16.90
CA ARG A 83 -3.52 -5.43 -17.49
C ARG A 83 -4.01 -6.88 -17.54
N ALA A 84 -3.15 -7.81 -17.93
CA ALA A 84 -3.48 -9.23 -18.00
C ALA A 84 -3.82 -9.82 -16.61
N VAL A 85 -2.96 -9.59 -15.62
CA VAL A 85 -3.17 -10.02 -14.24
C VAL A 85 -4.39 -9.35 -13.61
N SER A 86 -4.60 -8.04 -13.82
CA SER A 86 -5.80 -7.33 -13.37
C SER A 86 -7.07 -7.93 -13.99
N GLY A 87 -7.05 -8.25 -15.29
CA GLY A 87 -8.16 -8.91 -15.96
C GLY A 87 -8.48 -10.29 -15.39
N ALA A 88 -7.45 -11.08 -15.05
CA ALA A 88 -7.62 -12.38 -14.40
C ALA A 88 -8.21 -12.26 -12.99
N LEU A 89 -7.68 -11.35 -12.17
CA LEU A 89 -8.21 -11.05 -10.84
C LEU A 89 -9.68 -10.67 -10.91
N ARG A 90 -10.03 -9.76 -11.82
CA ARG A 90 -11.40 -9.31 -12.03
C ARG A 90 -12.34 -10.46 -12.42
N ARG A 91 -11.94 -11.29 -13.37
CA ARG A 91 -12.75 -12.45 -13.81
C ARG A 91 -12.94 -13.46 -12.70
N ALA A 92 -11.88 -13.77 -11.94
CA ALA A 92 -11.95 -14.67 -10.81
C ALA A 92 -12.88 -14.14 -9.72
N ALA A 93 -12.75 -12.86 -9.36
CA ALA A 93 -13.60 -12.20 -8.38
C ALA A 93 -15.08 -12.17 -8.83
N ALA A 94 -15.36 -11.76 -10.06
CA ALA A 94 -16.72 -11.68 -10.60
C ALA A 94 -17.41 -13.06 -10.73
N ALA A 95 -16.64 -14.12 -10.96
CA ALA A 95 -17.16 -15.50 -11.01
C ALA A 95 -17.41 -16.10 -9.62
N THR A 96 -16.96 -15.44 -8.55
CA THR A 96 -17.13 -15.90 -7.17
C THR A 96 -18.52 -15.54 -6.66
N VAL A 97 -19.16 -16.47 -5.97
CA VAL A 97 -20.49 -16.28 -5.36
C VAL A 97 -20.39 -16.73 -3.91
N PRO A 98 -20.60 -15.85 -2.91
CA PRO A 98 -20.81 -14.40 -3.06
C PRO A 98 -19.59 -13.70 -3.65
N ALA A 99 -19.81 -12.63 -4.42
CA ALA A 99 -18.71 -11.86 -4.98
C ALA A 99 -18.02 -11.06 -3.86
N PRO A 100 -16.67 -11.02 -3.83
CA PRO A 100 -15.99 -10.17 -2.87
C PRO A 100 -16.28 -8.69 -3.17
N ALA A 101 -16.25 -7.85 -2.14
CA ALA A 101 -16.40 -6.40 -2.28
C ALA A 101 -15.10 -5.76 -2.83
N LEU A 102 -13.95 -6.31 -2.44
CA LEU A 102 -12.60 -5.89 -2.85
C LEU A 102 -11.71 -7.10 -3.09
N ALA A 103 -10.89 -7.05 -4.12
CA ALA A 103 -9.83 -8.02 -4.40
C ALA A 103 -8.51 -7.27 -4.66
N LEU A 104 -7.44 -7.65 -3.98
CA LEU A 104 -6.11 -7.06 -4.10
C LEU A 104 -5.07 -8.14 -4.36
N LEU A 105 -4.07 -7.83 -5.17
CA LEU A 105 -2.83 -8.59 -5.25
C LEU A 105 -1.69 -7.73 -4.75
N ALA A 106 -0.85 -8.30 -3.89
CA ALA A 106 0.30 -7.61 -3.32
C ALA A 106 1.50 -8.55 -3.15
N VAL A 107 2.70 -7.98 -3.09
CA VAL A 107 3.96 -8.70 -2.88
C VAL A 107 4.81 -7.89 -1.91
N GLY A 108 5.23 -8.48 -0.78
CA GLY A 108 6.10 -7.79 0.17
C GLY A 108 5.52 -6.44 0.65
N GLY A 109 4.19 -6.38 0.77
CA GLY A 109 3.46 -5.15 1.08
C GLY A 109 3.30 -4.17 -0.08
N ARG A 110 3.89 -4.38 -1.25
CA ARG A 110 3.70 -3.53 -2.44
C ARG A 110 2.45 -3.95 -3.21
N LEU A 111 1.65 -2.99 -3.66
CA LEU A 111 0.41 -3.24 -4.37
C LEU A 111 0.69 -3.54 -5.86
N LEU A 112 0.19 -4.68 -6.34
CA LEU A 112 0.32 -5.12 -7.73
C LEU A 112 -0.87 -4.65 -8.57
N THR A 113 -2.08 -4.99 -8.13
CA THR A 113 -3.34 -4.55 -8.76
C THR A 113 -4.50 -4.71 -7.77
N ALA A 114 -5.61 -4.07 -8.10
CA ALA A 114 -6.83 -4.08 -7.31
C ALA A 114 -8.05 -4.19 -8.23
N ALA A 115 -9.10 -4.85 -7.77
CA ALA A 115 -10.41 -4.89 -8.40
C ALA A 115 -11.49 -4.67 -7.33
N ARG A 116 -12.50 -3.86 -7.65
CA ARG A 116 -13.59 -3.50 -6.72
C ARG A 116 -14.94 -3.91 -7.30
N GLN A 117 -15.86 -4.33 -6.44
CA GLN A 117 -17.25 -4.49 -6.85
C GLN A 117 -17.87 -3.11 -7.12
N ARG A 118 -18.67 -3.00 -8.18
CA ARG A 118 -19.26 -1.72 -8.62
C ARG A 118 -20.10 -1.04 -7.54
N ALA A 119 -20.91 -1.80 -6.80
CA ALA A 119 -21.72 -1.25 -5.69
C ALA A 119 -20.86 -0.51 -4.65
N LEU A 120 -19.71 -1.09 -4.26
CA LEU A 120 -18.77 -0.46 -3.34
C LEU A 120 -18.03 0.73 -3.97
N ALA A 121 -17.84 0.73 -5.29
CA ALA A 121 -17.17 1.80 -6.00
C ALA A 121 -18.02 3.08 -6.09
N GLU A 122 -19.36 2.95 -6.01
CA GLU A 122 -20.30 4.07 -6.02
C GLU A 122 -20.43 4.73 -4.63
N ASP A 123 -20.32 3.94 -3.55
CA ASP A 123 -20.54 4.41 -2.17
C ASP A 123 -19.31 5.03 -1.47
N GLY A 124 -18.11 4.93 -2.04
CA GLY A 124 -16.94 5.61 -1.47
C GLY A 124 -15.57 5.13 -1.95
N ARG A 125 -14.57 5.99 -1.76
CA ARG A 125 -13.16 5.66 -2.00
C ARG A 125 -12.61 4.92 -0.78
N LEU A 126 -12.06 3.71 -0.96
CA LEU A 126 -11.17 3.15 0.07
C LEU A 126 -9.99 4.10 0.25
N CYS A 127 -9.85 4.61 1.46
CA CYS A 127 -8.78 5.54 1.77
C CYS A 127 -7.43 4.82 1.84
N ALA A 128 -6.34 5.58 1.79
CA ALA A 128 -5.00 5.01 1.97
C ALA A 128 -4.86 4.27 3.30
N SER A 129 -5.52 4.76 4.37
CA SER A 129 -5.45 4.11 5.67
C SER A 129 -6.01 2.70 5.64
N ASP A 130 -7.24 2.51 5.17
CA ASP A 130 -7.87 1.19 5.09
C ASP A 130 -7.03 0.21 4.26
N LEU A 131 -6.42 0.69 3.15
CA LEU A 131 -5.53 -0.13 2.34
C LEU A 131 -4.26 -0.55 3.09
N HIS A 132 -3.65 0.36 3.85
CA HIS A 132 -2.47 0.04 4.66
C HIS A 132 -2.80 -0.92 5.78
N LEU A 133 -3.95 -0.75 6.44
CA LEU A 133 -4.43 -1.67 7.47
C LEU A 133 -4.58 -3.09 6.90
N LEU A 134 -5.20 -3.23 5.72
CA LEU A 134 -5.35 -4.52 5.05
C LEU A 134 -3.99 -5.14 4.69
N LEU A 135 -3.09 -4.36 4.07
CA LEU A 135 -1.77 -4.85 3.66
C LEU A 135 -0.89 -5.20 4.87
N ASN A 136 -1.03 -4.46 5.97
CA ASN A 136 -0.28 -4.69 7.21
C ASN A 136 -0.80 -5.92 7.96
N LEU A 137 -2.13 -6.00 8.18
CA LEU A 137 -2.78 -7.12 8.86
C LEU A 137 -2.52 -8.45 8.16
N LEU A 138 -2.73 -8.47 6.84
CA LEU A 138 -2.71 -9.70 6.06
C LEU A 138 -1.30 -10.07 5.59
N GLY A 139 -0.38 -9.11 5.59
CA GLY A 139 1.03 -9.38 5.34
C GLY A 139 1.67 -10.23 6.43
N VAL A 140 1.15 -10.24 7.67
CA VAL A 140 1.68 -11.04 8.79
C VAL A 140 1.18 -12.48 8.73
N GLY A 141 -0.05 -12.71 8.28
CA GLY A 141 -0.69 -14.03 8.32
C GLY A 141 -0.53 -14.90 7.07
N ALA A 142 -0.18 -14.32 5.92
CA ALA A 142 -0.18 -15.05 4.64
C ALA A 142 1.03 -15.99 4.41
N GLY A 143 2.04 -15.98 5.29
CA GLY A 143 3.29 -16.74 5.11
C GLY A 143 3.18 -18.24 5.35
N ALA A 144 2.08 -18.75 5.90
CA ALA A 144 1.96 -20.16 6.28
C ALA A 144 0.64 -20.84 5.85
N GLY A 145 -0.24 -20.16 5.11
CA GLY A 145 -1.51 -20.75 4.67
C GLY A 145 -2.58 -19.72 4.27
N GLU A 146 -3.84 -20.16 4.36
CA GLU A 146 -5.01 -19.33 4.12
C GLU A 146 -5.49 -18.71 5.44
N VAL A 147 -5.68 -17.39 5.45
CA VAL A 147 -6.20 -16.64 6.59
C VAL A 147 -7.62 -16.18 6.28
N TRP A 148 -8.53 -16.36 7.25
CA TRP A 148 -9.88 -15.81 7.21
C TRP A 148 -10.17 -15.11 8.54
N THR A 149 -10.22 -13.78 8.52
CA THR A 149 -10.34 -12.99 9.74
C THR A 149 -11.36 -11.87 9.58
N PRO A 150 -12.20 -11.59 10.59
CA PRO A 150 -13.02 -10.40 10.59
C PRO A 150 -12.13 -9.15 10.63
N VAL A 151 -12.45 -8.16 9.80
CA VAL A 151 -11.75 -6.88 9.76
C VAL A 151 -12.76 -5.74 9.65
N CYS A 152 -12.58 -4.71 10.46
CA CYS A 152 -13.29 -3.45 10.32
C CYS A 152 -12.44 -2.49 9.49
N LEU A 153 -13.09 -1.72 8.61
CA LEU A 153 -12.46 -0.66 7.85
C LEU A 153 -12.90 0.68 8.44
N PRO A 154 -12.15 1.28 9.38
CA PRO A 154 -12.66 2.36 10.24
C PRO A 154 -13.10 3.61 9.48
N ARG A 155 -12.49 3.87 8.31
CA ARG A 155 -12.81 5.04 7.48
C ARG A 155 -13.95 4.77 6.50
N PHE A 156 -14.28 3.50 6.27
CA PHE A 156 -15.39 3.09 5.42
C PHE A 156 -16.65 2.79 6.24
N ASN A 157 -16.58 1.86 7.20
CA ASN A 157 -17.66 1.53 8.13
C ASN A 157 -17.07 1.17 9.51
N PRO A 158 -17.04 2.11 10.47
CA PRO A 158 -16.40 1.91 11.78
C PRO A 158 -17.12 0.92 12.72
N ASP A 159 -18.36 0.56 12.41
CA ASP A 159 -19.21 -0.30 13.24
C ASP A 159 -19.51 -1.66 12.60
N GLY A 160 -19.13 -1.84 11.32
CA GLY A 160 -19.30 -3.07 10.57
C GLY A 160 -18.02 -3.90 10.47
N TYR A 161 -18.20 -5.22 10.47
CA TYR A 161 -17.15 -6.16 10.09
C TYR A 161 -17.32 -6.58 8.63
N PHE A 162 -16.19 -6.58 7.94
CA PHE A 162 -15.96 -7.38 6.75
C PHE A 162 -15.21 -8.65 7.14
N TYR A 163 -15.04 -9.56 6.20
CA TYR A 163 -14.24 -10.76 6.36
C TYR A 163 -13.14 -10.75 5.31
N ALA A 164 -11.91 -10.65 5.79
CA ALA A 164 -10.72 -10.64 4.96
C ALA A 164 -10.18 -12.06 4.80
N TYR A 165 -10.07 -12.49 3.54
CA TYR A 165 -9.31 -13.65 3.12
C TYR A 165 -7.92 -13.20 2.69
N ALA A 166 -6.86 -13.90 3.10
CA ALA A 166 -5.53 -13.74 2.55
C ALA A 166 -4.82 -15.06 2.33
N ALA A 167 -4.11 -15.20 1.21
CA ALA A 167 -3.34 -16.40 0.91
C ALA A 167 -2.25 -16.12 -0.14
N ALA A 168 -1.12 -16.79 -0.03
CA ALA A 168 -0.12 -16.84 -1.09
C ALA A 168 -0.64 -17.61 -2.33
N LEU A 169 -0.22 -17.21 -3.53
CA LEU A 169 -0.55 -17.84 -4.81
C LEU A 169 0.55 -18.79 -5.33
N ALA A 170 1.65 -18.94 -4.60
CA ALA A 170 2.75 -19.84 -4.92
C ALA A 170 3.29 -20.44 -3.62
N GLU A 171 3.67 -21.72 -3.67
CA GLU A 171 4.45 -22.36 -2.61
C GLU A 171 5.90 -21.89 -2.74
N GLU A 172 6.51 -21.58 -1.60
CA GLU A 172 7.86 -21.02 -1.49
C GLU A 172 8.89 -22.06 -1.96
N GLU A 173 9.19 -22.11 -3.26
CA GLU A 173 10.28 -22.96 -3.76
C GLU A 173 11.66 -22.30 -3.66
N GLU A 174 11.75 -20.98 -3.46
CA GLU A 174 13.04 -20.30 -3.36
C GLU A 174 13.04 -19.18 -2.30
N GLU A 175 13.91 -19.35 -1.30
CA GLU A 175 14.17 -18.39 -0.23
C GLU A 175 14.53 -17.01 -0.79
N GLY A 176 13.78 -15.98 -0.39
CA GLY A 176 14.17 -14.57 -0.58
C GLY A 176 13.29 -13.72 -1.51
N ALA A 177 12.36 -14.30 -2.28
CA ALA A 177 11.41 -13.52 -3.09
C ALA A 177 10.01 -13.55 -2.46
N GLY A 178 9.52 -12.41 -1.97
CA GLY A 178 8.21 -12.35 -1.30
C GLY A 178 7.08 -12.94 -2.16
N ALA A 179 6.25 -13.80 -1.56
CA ALA A 179 5.18 -14.48 -2.27
C ALA A 179 4.08 -13.50 -2.73
N VAL A 180 3.51 -13.75 -3.92
CA VAL A 180 2.33 -13.03 -4.40
C VAL A 180 1.14 -13.42 -3.54
N THR A 181 0.59 -12.45 -2.81
CA THR A 181 -0.53 -12.65 -1.88
C THR A 181 -1.82 -12.11 -2.50
N LEU A 182 -2.86 -12.94 -2.50
CA LEU A 182 -4.24 -12.54 -2.78
C LEU A 182 -4.92 -12.12 -1.48
N ILE A 183 -5.54 -10.95 -1.51
CA ILE A 183 -6.40 -10.45 -0.42
C ILE A 183 -7.81 -10.24 -0.98
N LEU A 184 -8.82 -10.83 -0.36
CA LEU A 184 -10.22 -10.62 -0.70
C LEU A 184 -10.98 -10.09 0.51
N LEU A 185 -11.88 -9.15 0.29
CA LEU A 185 -12.77 -8.62 1.31
C LEU A 185 -14.20 -9.05 0.98
N SER A 186 -14.84 -9.75 1.90
CA SER A 186 -16.21 -10.23 1.80
C SER A 186 -17.10 -9.53 2.82
N THR A 187 -18.37 -9.30 2.48
CA THR A 187 -19.41 -8.92 3.45
C THR A 187 -20.05 -10.13 4.13
N GLU A 188 -19.82 -11.32 3.58
CA GLU A 188 -20.41 -12.58 4.03
C GLU A 188 -19.47 -13.32 5.00
N ARG A 189 -19.97 -13.60 6.21
CA ARG A 189 -19.22 -14.29 7.29
C ARG A 189 -18.76 -15.69 6.90
N GLU A 190 -19.61 -16.40 6.17
CA GLU A 190 -19.42 -17.80 5.78
C GLU A 190 -18.87 -17.91 4.34
N GLY A 191 -18.22 -16.85 3.84
CA GLY A 191 -17.67 -16.74 2.50
C GLY A 191 -16.31 -17.42 2.27
N PHE A 192 -15.75 -18.11 3.27
CA PHE A 192 -14.39 -18.69 3.20
C PHE A 192 -14.18 -19.58 1.96
N TYR A 193 -15.07 -20.56 1.73
CA TYR A 193 -14.93 -21.50 0.62
C TYR A 193 -15.07 -20.82 -0.75
N ALA A 194 -15.88 -19.77 -0.85
CA ALA A 194 -16.00 -18.97 -2.05
C ALA A 194 -14.69 -18.22 -2.34
N ALA A 195 -14.09 -17.62 -1.31
CA ALA A 195 -12.80 -16.94 -1.38
C ALA A 195 -11.65 -17.91 -1.74
N ALA A 196 -11.57 -19.07 -1.10
CA ALA A 196 -10.60 -20.11 -1.44
C ALA A 196 -10.79 -20.64 -2.88
N GLY A 197 -12.04 -20.78 -3.33
CA GLY A 197 -12.36 -21.08 -4.73
C GLY A 197 -11.90 -20.00 -5.70
N CYS A 198 -12.02 -18.72 -5.31
CA CYS A 198 -11.50 -17.59 -6.08
C CYS A 198 -9.97 -17.66 -6.20
N ARG A 199 -9.27 -17.95 -5.09
CA ARG A 199 -7.82 -18.17 -5.08
C ARG A 199 -7.43 -19.23 -6.10
N ARG A 200 -8.00 -20.44 -6.00
CA ARG A 200 -7.67 -21.56 -6.89
C ARG A 200 -7.87 -21.22 -8.37
N ARG A 201 -8.99 -20.56 -8.72
CA ARG A 201 -9.26 -20.10 -10.10
C ARG A 201 -8.22 -19.10 -10.58
N LEU A 202 -7.88 -18.12 -9.75
CA LEU A 202 -6.90 -17.11 -10.09
C LEU A 202 -5.52 -17.73 -10.28
N GLU A 203 -5.07 -18.53 -9.31
CA GLU A 203 -3.79 -19.22 -9.32
C GLU A 203 -3.63 -20.11 -10.56
N ALA A 204 -4.63 -20.93 -10.88
CA ALA A 204 -4.63 -21.74 -12.08
C ALA A 204 -4.52 -20.90 -13.36
N ALA A 205 -5.25 -19.77 -13.43
CA ALA A 205 -5.19 -18.87 -14.58
C ALA A 205 -3.83 -18.18 -14.72
N LEU A 206 -3.23 -17.74 -13.61
CA LEU A 206 -1.91 -17.10 -13.63
C LEU A 206 -0.79 -18.11 -13.95
N ARG A 207 -0.89 -19.35 -13.45
CA ARG A 207 0.05 -20.44 -13.79
C ARG A 207 -0.02 -20.84 -15.26
N ALA A 208 -1.23 -21.08 -15.77
CA ALA A 208 -1.44 -21.52 -17.15
C ALA A 208 -0.88 -20.53 -18.18
N GLN A 209 -0.83 -19.24 -17.84
CA GLN A 209 -0.32 -18.18 -18.72
C GLN A 209 1.15 -17.82 -18.46
N GLY A 210 1.82 -18.47 -17.49
CA GLY A 210 3.20 -18.14 -17.11
C GLY A 210 3.37 -16.84 -16.30
N TRP A 211 2.28 -16.12 -16.02
CA TRP A 211 2.34 -14.81 -15.35
C TRP A 211 2.85 -14.89 -13.91
N LEU A 212 2.66 -15.99 -13.19
CA LEU A 212 3.28 -16.14 -11.85
C LEU A 212 4.82 -16.13 -11.93
N ALA A 213 5.39 -16.78 -12.94
CA ALA A 213 6.84 -16.81 -13.12
C ALA A 213 7.37 -15.42 -13.53
N GLU A 214 6.66 -14.72 -14.43
CA GLU A 214 6.98 -13.32 -14.78
C GLU A 214 6.90 -12.38 -13.59
N LEU A 215 5.89 -12.54 -12.72
CA LEU A 215 5.77 -11.78 -11.49
C LEU A 215 6.92 -12.11 -10.52
N GLY A 216 7.24 -13.38 -10.34
CA GLY A 216 8.39 -13.78 -9.51
C GLY A 216 9.72 -13.22 -10.04
N ALA A 217 9.93 -13.25 -11.35
CA ALA A 217 11.09 -12.63 -12.00
C ALA A 217 11.11 -11.12 -11.83
N ALA A 218 9.96 -10.44 -11.94
CA ALA A 218 9.85 -9.02 -11.67
C ALA A 218 10.28 -8.72 -10.23
N VAL A 219 9.81 -9.50 -9.24
CA VAL A 219 10.16 -9.36 -7.82
C VAL A 219 11.64 -9.62 -7.55
N ARG A 220 12.22 -10.72 -8.08
CA ARG A 220 13.64 -11.08 -7.92
C ARG A 220 14.60 -10.11 -8.61
N GLY A 221 14.22 -9.57 -9.76
CA GLY A 221 14.97 -8.51 -10.44
C GLY A 221 14.91 -7.16 -9.71
N GLY A 222 14.51 -7.15 -8.44
CA GLY A 222 14.32 -6.01 -7.56
C GLY A 222 12.92 -5.40 -7.60
N ALA A 223 12.11 -5.70 -8.63
CA ALA A 223 10.85 -5.06 -9.05
C ALA A 223 10.82 -3.53 -9.09
N GLY A 224 11.76 -2.86 -8.42
CA GLY A 224 12.00 -1.45 -8.42
C GLY A 224 13.09 -1.12 -9.41
N TYR A 225 13.04 0.13 -9.84
CA TYR A 225 14.11 0.76 -10.57
C TYR A 225 15.11 1.33 -9.56
N GLY A 226 16.38 1.35 -9.94
CA GLY A 226 17.37 2.16 -9.26
C GLY A 226 17.11 3.66 -9.43
N PRO A 227 17.62 4.50 -8.52
CA PRO A 227 17.54 5.95 -8.61
C PRO A 227 18.27 6.52 -9.84
N SER A 228 19.17 5.74 -10.45
CA SER A 228 19.91 6.06 -11.67
C SER A 228 19.12 5.88 -12.97
N ARG A 229 18.05 5.07 -12.98
CA ARG A 229 17.22 4.77 -14.17
C ARG A 229 16.64 5.99 -14.89
N PRO A 230 16.27 7.09 -14.20
CA PRO A 230 15.87 8.35 -14.84
C PRO A 230 17.01 9.07 -15.59
N GLY A 231 18.25 8.53 -15.59
CA GLY A 231 19.42 9.13 -16.21
C GLY A 231 20.03 10.27 -15.38
N ALA A 232 19.98 10.15 -14.06
CA ALA A 232 20.42 11.16 -13.11
C ALA A 232 21.38 10.56 -12.07
N PRO A 233 22.69 10.54 -12.32
CA PRO A 233 23.65 9.89 -11.43
C PRO A 233 23.80 10.59 -10.08
N GLU A 234 23.45 11.88 -9.98
CA GLU A 234 23.50 12.61 -8.72
C GLU A 234 22.33 12.30 -7.79
N LEU A 235 21.25 11.70 -8.31
CA LEU A 235 20.08 11.31 -7.54
C LEU A 235 20.35 9.97 -6.85
N ARG A 236 20.33 9.97 -5.52
CA ARG A 236 20.55 8.78 -4.70
C ARG A 236 19.25 8.08 -4.31
N HIS A 237 18.18 8.83 -4.08
CA HIS A 237 16.87 8.27 -3.75
C HIS A 237 15.77 9.32 -3.93
N PHE A 238 14.52 8.90 -4.13
CA PHE A 238 13.39 9.82 -4.13
C PHE A 238 12.08 9.18 -3.69
N LEU A 239 11.13 10.01 -3.27
CA LEU A 239 9.75 9.64 -3.00
C LEU A 239 8.84 10.50 -3.87
N TYR A 240 7.99 9.89 -4.69
CA TYR A 240 7.03 10.61 -5.52
C TYR A 240 5.61 10.12 -5.28
N LYS A 241 4.73 11.04 -4.90
CA LYS A 241 3.30 10.83 -4.74
C LYS A 241 2.52 11.74 -5.70
N PRO A 242 1.79 11.20 -6.68
CA PRO A 242 0.82 12.00 -7.42
C PRO A 242 -0.34 12.44 -6.51
N LEU A 243 -0.75 13.70 -6.66
CA LEU A 243 -1.88 14.31 -5.94
C LEU A 243 -3.06 14.60 -6.87
N GLU A 244 -2.77 14.93 -8.14
CA GLU A 244 -3.74 14.97 -9.23
C GLU A 244 -3.46 13.84 -10.22
N GLY A 245 -4.52 13.32 -10.84
CA GLY A 245 -4.46 12.31 -11.87
C GLY A 245 -5.86 11.87 -12.30
N PRO A 246 -5.97 10.91 -13.24
CA PRO A 246 -7.25 10.33 -13.64
C PRO A 246 -8.03 9.87 -12.40
N GLU A 247 -9.36 10.01 -12.40
CA GLU A 247 -10.20 9.66 -11.25
C GLU A 247 -9.92 8.25 -10.74
N GLU A 248 -9.60 7.32 -11.63
CA GLU A 248 -9.24 5.93 -11.37
C GLU A 248 -7.95 5.80 -10.55
N MET A 249 -6.97 6.68 -10.77
CA MET A 249 -5.72 6.73 -10.00
C MET A 249 -5.94 7.37 -8.62
N GLN A 250 -6.98 8.21 -8.47
CA GLN A 250 -7.36 8.80 -7.19
C GLN A 250 -8.14 7.84 -6.29
N GLN A 251 -8.68 6.75 -6.84
CA GLN A 251 -9.40 5.73 -6.05
C GLN A 251 -8.47 4.97 -5.09
N LEU A 252 -7.17 4.97 -5.37
CA LEU A 252 -6.12 4.33 -4.58
C LEU A 252 -4.96 5.32 -4.46
N PRO A 253 -4.74 5.96 -3.30
CA PRO A 253 -3.57 6.82 -3.11
C PRO A 253 -2.30 5.98 -3.22
N GLN A 254 -1.48 6.30 -4.20
CA GLN A 254 -0.29 5.54 -4.58
C GLN A 254 0.96 6.42 -4.52
N PHE A 255 2.12 5.82 -4.30
CA PHE A 255 3.40 6.50 -4.48
C PHE A 255 4.42 5.52 -5.07
N THR A 256 5.51 6.08 -5.58
CA THR A 256 6.64 5.31 -6.09
C THR A 256 7.94 5.78 -5.46
N SER A 257 8.86 4.84 -5.32
CA SER A 257 10.19 5.00 -4.72
C SER A 257 11.11 3.97 -5.37
N PRO A 258 12.36 4.34 -5.71
CA PRO A 258 13.36 3.38 -6.18
C PRO A 258 13.74 2.40 -5.07
N GLU A 259 14.48 1.36 -5.42
CA GLU A 259 15.15 0.54 -4.41
C GLU A 259 16.27 1.33 -3.74
N LEU A 260 16.61 0.90 -2.53
CA LEU A 260 17.71 1.46 -1.76
C LEU A 260 19.01 0.89 -2.33
N GLU A 261 19.84 1.78 -2.88
CA GLU A 261 21.19 1.47 -3.35
C GLU A 261 22.23 2.10 -2.41
N GLU A 262 23.52 1.79 -2.62
CA GLU A 262 24.60 2.42 -1.86
C GLU A 262 24.48 3.95 -1.86
N PRO A 263 24.63 4.62 -0.70
CA PRO A 263 25.16 4.11 0.57
C PRO A 263 24.11 3.51 1.54
N TYR A 264 22.85 3.36 1.14
CA TYR A 264 21.74 2.97 2.03
C TYR A 264 21.57 1.44 2.19
N GLY A 265 22.68 0.70 2.18
CA GLY A 265 22.66 -0.75 2.32
C GLY A 265 22.41 -1.25 3.74
N THR A 266 22.75 -0.46 4.76
CA THR A 266 22.56 -0.82 6.18
C THR A 266 21.30 -0.20 6.77
N GLU A 267 20.71 -0.82 7.79
CA GLU A 267 19.51 -0.32 8.45
C GLU A 267 19.72 1.10 9.04
N GLU A 268 20.91 1.40 9.57
CA GLU A 268 21.20 2.73 10.13
C GLU A 268 21.18 3.82 9.05
N GLU A 269 21.75 3.52 7.88
CA GLU A 269 21.77 4.45 6.75
C GLU A 269 20.37 4.64 6.16
N GLN A 270 19.55 3.58 6.13
CA GLN A 270 18.14 3.65 5.74
C GLN A 270 17.33 4.50 6.73
N HIS A 271 17.46 4.26 8.03
CA HIS A 271 16.80 5.07 9.06
C HIS A 271 17.20 6.54 8.96
N ARG A 272 18.49 6.84 8.71
CA ARG A 272 18.94 8.23 8.50
C ARG A 272 18.26 8.87 7.30
N LEU A 273 18.18 8.16 6.18
CA LEU A 273 17.52 8.67 4.97
C LEU A 273 16.04 8.99 5.22
N PHE A 274 15.31 8.10 5.89
CA PHE A 274 13.90 8.33 6.20
C PHE A 274 13.69 9.41 7.26
N ASP A 275 14.61 9.57 8.24
CA ASP A 275 14.61 10.71 9.16
C ASP A 275 14.77 12.05 8.42
N LEU A 276 15.59 12.09 7.38
CA LEU A 276 15.74 13.26 6.51
C LEU A 276 14.45 13.53 5.72
N TYR A 277 13.77 12.51 5.20
CA TYR A 277 12.46 12.68 4.56
C TYR A 277 11.38 13.17 5.55
N HIS A 278 11.35 12.62 6.77
CA HIS A 278 10.46 13.08 7.83
C HIS A 278 10.72 14.55 8.16
N TYR A 279 11.98 14.97 8.23
CA TYR A 279 12.35 16.36 8.42
C TYR A 279 11.81 17.25 7.29
N LEU A 280 12.07 16.92 6.02
CA LEU A 280 11.58 17.69 4.87
C LEU A 280 10.05 17.81 4.87
N HIS A 281 9.37 16.69 5.03
CA HIS A 281 7.91 16.63 5.05
C HIS A 281 7.33 17.51 6.18
N SER A 282 7.93 17.47 7.37
CA SER A 282 7.48 18.32 8.50
C SER A 282 7.58 19.82 8.21
N ARG A 283 8.60 20.23 7.46
CA ARG A 283 8.84 21.63 7.09
C ARG A 283 7.89 22.08 5.98
N VAL A 284 7.66 21.22 4.99
CA VAL A 284 6.78 21.50 3.85
C VAL A 284 5.32 21.56 4.28
N HIS A 285 4.87 20.62 5.13
CA HIS A 285 3.49 20.54 5.61
C HIS A 285 3.26 21.26 6.93
N CYS A 286 4.15 22.19 7.31
CA CYS A 286 3.97 23.00 8.51
C CYS A 286 2.74 23.90 8.34
N PRO A 287 1.67 23.76 9.16
CA PRO A 287 0.42 24.52 8.97
C PRO A 287 0.60 26.03 9.05
N ARG A 288 1.61 26.48 9.81
CA ARG A 288 1.91 27.90 10.01
C ARG A 288 2.57 28.54 8.80
N ARG A 289 3.30 27.76 8.00
CA ARG A 289 4.03 28.25 6.82
C ARG A 289 4.31 27.11 5.84
N PRO A 290 3.32 26.69 5.04
CA PRO A 290 3.51 25.61 4.09
C PRO A 290 4.51 26.05 3.00
N LEU A 291 5.55 25.25 2.80
CA LEU A 291 6.57 25.52 1.77
C LEU A 291 6.28 24.67 0.54
N ARG A 292 6.25 25.28 -0.64
CA ARG A 292 6.10 24.52 -1.91
C ARG A 292 7.42 23.94 -2.40
N LEU A 293 8.54 24.54 -2.00
CA LEU A 293 9.87 24.12 -2.38
C LEU A 293 10.82 24.34 -1.20
N LEU A 294 11.54 23.30 -0.80
CA LEU A 294 12.53 23.36 0.27
C LEU A 294 13.82 22.68 -0.19
N TYR A 295 14.90 23.44 -0.25
CA TYR A 295 16.25 22.95 -0.47
C TYR A 295 16.98 22.91 0.86
N HIS A 296 17.55 21.77 1.22
CA HIS A 296 18.25 21.57 2.49
C HIS A 296 19.56 20.81 2.24
N VAL A 297 20.66 21.31 2.78
CA VAL A 297 21.96 20.64 2.75
C VAL A 297 22.16 19.97 4.11
N ALA A 298 22.21 18.65 4.12
CA ALA A 298 22.56 17.84 5.28
C ALA A 298 24.07 17.55 5.26
N GLU A 299 24.53 16.75 6.22
CA GLU A 299 25.95 16.43 6.37
C GLU A 299 26.50 15.61 5.20
N LYS A 300 25.75 14.61 4.72
CA LYS A 300 26.18 13.66 3.68
C LYS A 300 25.37 13.73 2.39
N GLU A 301 24.26 14.48 2.40
CA GLU A 301 23.29 14.54 1.32
C GLU A 301 22.78 15.97 1.11
N THR A 302 22.45 16.29 -0.14
CA THR A 302 21.59 17.43 -0.44
C THR A 302 20.16 16.93 -0.65
N LEU A 303 19.19 17.65 -0.13
CA LEU A 303 17.78 17.31 -0.20
C LEU A 303 16.97 18.40 -0.88
N LEU A 304 15.96 17.99 -1.64
CA LEU A 304 14.99 18.90 -2.24
C LEU A 304 13.58 18.32 -2.07
N ALA A 305 12.70 19.07 -1.43
CA ALA A 305 11.28 18.77 -1.39
C ALA A 305 10.53 19.74 -2.31
N TRP A 306 9.64 19.21 -3.15
CA TRP A 306 8.83 19.96 -4.10
C TRP A 306 7.38 19.47 -4.06
N VAL A 307 6.50 20.34 -3.57
CA VAL A 307 5.06 20.06 -3.44
C VAL A 307 4.26 21.08 -4.25
N THR A 308 3.36 20.56 -5.07
CA THR A 308 2.44 21.31 -5.93
C THR A 308 1.01 20.82 -5.71
N SER A 309 0.02 21.35 -6.44
CA SER A 309 -1.33 20.76 -6.42
C SER A 309 -1.35 19.37 -7.07
N LYS A 310 -0.41 19.11 -8.01
CA LYS A 310 -0.38 17.92 -8.85
C LYS A 310 0.39 16.76 -8.27
N PHE A 311 1.42 17.03 -7.49
CA PHE A 311 2.30 16.01 -6.95
C PHE A 311 3.05 16.51 -5.72
N GLU A 312 3.60 15.55 -5.00
CA GLU A 312 4.50 15.70 -3.88
C GLU A 312 5.75 14.85 -4.15
N LEU A 313 6.92 15.50 -4.16
CA LEU A 313 8.20 14.89 -4.54
C LEU A 313 9.29 15.26 -3.53
N TYR A 314 10.02 14.26 -3.05
CA TYR A 314 11.19 14.43 -2.20
C TYR A 314 12.39 13.75 -2.85
N GLY A 315 13.45 14.51 -3.16
CA GLY A 315 14.69 13.99 -3.73
C GLY A 315 15.84 14.06 -2.75
N CYS A 316 16.66 13.02 -2.77
CA CYS A 316 17.92 12.92 -2.05
C CYS A 316 19.07 12.77 -3.05
N PHE A 317 20.09 13.60 -2.91
CA PHE A 317 21.18 13.75 -3.86
C PHE A 317 22.54 13.51 -3.21
N SER A 318 23.57 13.35 -4.05
CA SER A 318 24.96 13.48 -3.63
C SER A 318 25.22 14.83 -2.95
N PRO A 319 26.23 14.90 -2.06
CA PRO A 319 26.62 16.16 -1.46
C PRO A 319 27.06 17.13 -2.56
N LEU A 320 26.93 18.43 -2.30
CA LEU A 320 27.38 19.54 -3.18
C LEU A 320 26.52 19.81 -4.42
N VAL A 321 25.44 19.06 -4.67
CA VAL A 321 24.50 19.42 -5.74
C VAL A 321 23.85 20.76 -5.45
N THR A 322 23.93 21.72 -6.37
CA THR A 322 23.33 23.05 -6.20
C THR A 322 21.81 23.00 -6.28
N LYS A 323 21.13 24.02 -5.73
CA LYS A 323 19.66 24.15 -5.85
C LYS A 323 19.17 24.10 -7.30
N ALA A 324 19.86 24.80 -8.21
CA ALA A 324 19.52 24.80 -9.63
C ALA A 324 19.72 23.41 -10.27
N GLY A 325 20.82 22.73 -9.94
CA GLY A 325 21.09 21.36 -10.39
C GLY A 325 20.03 20.37 -9.91
N ALA A 326 19.68 20.41 -8.61
CA ALA A 326 18.65 19.55 -8.03
C ALA A 326 17.28 19.74 -8.71
N ILE A 327 16.87 20.99 -8.97
CA ILE A 327 15.63 21.27 -9.71
C ILE A 327 15.70 20.72 -11.14
N GLY A 328 16.85 20.87 -11.81
CA GLY A 328 17.09 20.31 -13.14
C GLY A 328 16.93 18.79 -13.17
N VAL A 329 17.52 18.10 -12.19
CA VAL A 329 17.40 16.64 -12.03
C VAL A 329 15.95 16.23 -11.74
N LEU A 330 15.27 16.86 -10.78
CA LEU A 330 13.86 16.54 -10.49
C LEU A 330 12.95 16.81 -11.68
N THR A 331 13.26 17.81 -12.50
CA THR A 331 12.49 18.08 -13.73
C THR A 331 12.66 16.97 -14.76
N LYS A 332 13.88 16.43 -14.92
CA LYS A 332 14.12 15.24 -15.76
C LYS A 332 13.38 14.02 -15.20
N LEU A 333 13.45 13.82 -13.89
CA LEU A 333 12.75 12.75 -13.18
C LEU A 333 11.24 12.81 -13.45
N LEU A 334 10.61 13.98 -13.31
CA LEU A 334 9.18 14.16 -13.56
C LEU A 334 8.78 13.78 -15.00
N ARG A 335 9.63 14.10 -16.00
CA ARG A 335 9.38 13.68 -17.39
C ARG A 335 9.48 12.17 -17.55
N TRP A 336 10.45 11.54 -16.89
CA TRP A 336 10.60 10.09 -16.89
C TRP A 336 9.42 9.41 -16.21
N ILE A 337 9.02 9.86 -15.02
CA ILE A 337 7.84 9.35 -14.31
C ILE A 337 6.61 9.45 -15.20
N LYS A 338 6.40 10.61 -15.85
CA LYS A 338 5.27 10.83 -16.77
C LYS A 338 5.28 9.86 -17.96
N LYS A 339 6.45 9.53 -18.49
CA LYS A 339 6.61 8.56 -19.58
C LYS A 339 6.30 7.13 -19.11
N GLU A 340 6.70 6.79 -17.89
CA GLU A 340 6.60 5.44 -17.31
C GLU A 340 5.38 5.27 -16.37
N GLU A 341 4.37 6.15 -16.43
CA GLU A 341 3.22 6.12 -15.48
C GLU A 341 2.49 4.78 -15.49
N ASP A 342 2.28 4.19 -16.67
CA ASP A 342 1.62 2.89 -16.84
C ASP A 342 2.45 1.74 -16.23
N TRP A 343 3.77 1.92 -16.14
CA TRP A 343 4.68 0.97 -15.51
C TRP A 343 4.68 1.14 -13.98
N LEU A 344 4.68 2.38 -13.50
CA LEU A 344 4.83 2.73 -12.08
C LEU A 344 3.55 2.63 -11.26
N PHE A 345 2.38 2.93 -11.85
CA PHE A 345 1.12 3.07 -11.12
C PHE A 345 0.01 2.17 -11.65
N ILE A 346 -0.98 1.90 -10.80
CA ILE A 346 -2.23 1.24 -11.18
C ILE A 346 -3.18 2.33 -11.67
N ARG A 347 -3.37 2.41 -12.98
CA ARG A 347 -4.30 3.36 -13.62
C ARG A 347 -5.69 2.81 -13.89
N TYR A 348 -5.83 1.49 -13.88
CA TYR A 348 -7.07 0.80 -14.20
C TYR A 348 -7.36 -0.23 -13.10
N PRO A 349 -8.00 0.15 -11.99
CA PRO A 349 -8.73 -0.79 -11.16
C PRO A 349 -10.19 -0.85 -11.67
N PRO A 350 -10.48 -1.54 -12.78
CA PRO A 350 -11.83 -1.58 -13.34
C PRO A 350 -12.80 -2.17 -12.30
N PRO A 351 -13.96 -1.53 -12.05
CA PRO A 351 -14.99 -2.15 -11.25
C PRO A 351 -15.49 -3.42 -11.96
N TYR A 352 -16.02 -4.36 -11.18
CA TYR A 352 -16.76 -5.51 -11.71
C TYR A 352 -18.16 -5.59 -11.13
N CYS A 353 -19.07 -6.11 -11.93
CA CYS A 353 -20.40 -6.48 -11.46
C CYS A 353 -20.34 -7.89 -10.88
N ALA A 354 -20.98 -8.09 -9.72
CA ALA A 354 -21.22 -9.41 -9.18
C ALA A 354 -22.09 -10.21 -10.16
N ARG A 355 -21.79 -11.49 -10.35
CA ARG A 355 -22.69 -12.38 -11.09
C ARG A 355 -23.98 -12.56 -10.27
N PRO A 356 -25.18 -12.43 -10.87
CA PRO A 356 -26.41 -12.68 -10.13
C PRO A 356 -26.43 -14.13 -9.62
N PRO A 357 -26.95 -14.39 -8.41
CA PRO A 357 -27.12 -15.76 -7.92
C PRO A 357 -27.97 -16.53 -8.93
N ARG A 358 -27.53 -17.74 -9.29
CA ARG A 358 -28.31 -18.64 -10.16
C ARG A 358 -29.57 -19.07 -9.42
N GLY A 359 -30.66 -18.33 -9.62
CA GLY A 359 -31.96 -18.58 -8.98
C GLY A 359 -33.09 -17.60 -9.38
N ALA A 360 -32.79 -16.51 -10.09
CA ALA A 360 -33.80 -15.50 -10.45
C ALA A 360 -34.30 -15.57 -11.91
N TRP A 361 -34.23 -16.74 -12.56
CA TRP A 361 -34.88 -16.98 -13.85
C TRP A 361 -35.67 -18.28 -13.77
N GLY A 362 -36.85 -18.18 -13.17
CA GLY A 362 -37.87 -19.21 -13.10
C GLY A 362 -39.19 -18.52 -12.77
N GLY A 363 -39.91 -18.06 -13.79
CA GLY A 363 -41.18 -17.36 -13.64
C GLY A 363 -41.45 -16.46 -14.85
N GLY A 364 -42.05 -17.05 -15.88
CA GLY A 364 -42.51 -16.41 -17.11
C GLY A 364 -43.10 -17.46 -18.02
#